data_AF-A0A938B4P7-F1
#
_entry.id   AF-A0A938B4P7-F1
#
_cell.length_a   1.000
_cell.length_b   1.000
_cell.length_c   1.000
_cell.angle_alpha   90.00
_cell.angle_beta   90.00
_cell.angle_gamma   90.00
#
_symmetry.space_group_name_H-M   'P 1'
#
loop_
_entity.id
_entity.type
_entity.pdbx_description
1 polymer ?
#
loop_
_entity_poly.entity_id
_entity_poly.type
_entity_poly.pdbx_seq_one_letter_code
_entity_poly.pdbx_strand_id
1 'polypeptide(L)'
;MKYTRMSHQRVTLRWLMLGVLCGLTLTWHDLRADSHASVDEAESILVALHTVQAAAPGRIRIDLSFPPGYHLTARAPLHYDITSSGTGLHLAASERTGELTAPSLPVLLPFQTSSGTHHVTLHVALTFAYCREDDRGVCVLQPVRWQVPLHITPDSKTSEVRLTYAAQVPVLQ
;
A
#
# COMPACT_ATOMS: atom_id res chain seq x y z
N MET A 1 -19.45 58.05 -5.67
CA MET A 1 -19.36 58.32 -4.22
C MET A 1 -18.02 57.79 -3.71
N LYS A 2 -17.28 58.64 -2.99
CA LYS A 2 -16.00 58.36 -2.32
C LYS A 2 -16.21 57.45 -1.10
N TYR A 3 -15.17 56.71 -0.68
CA TYR A 3 -14.63 56.49 0.68
C TYR A 3 -13.94 55.12 0.73
N THR A 4 -12.85 54.78 1.44
CA THR A 4 -11.67 55.43 2.05
C THR A 4 -10.74 54.27 2.51
N ARG A 5 -9.43 54.51 2.57
CA ARG A 5 -8.37 53.63 3.10
C ARG A 5 -8.63 53.09 4.52
N MET A 6 -7.97 51.97 4.87
CA MET A 6 -7.11 51.75 6.07
C MET A 6 -6.56 50.30 5.99
N SER A 7 -5.27 49.96 5.92
CA SER A 7 -4.03 50.36 6.63
C SER A 7 -3.84 49.72 8.01
N HIS A 8 -2.88 48.78 8.04
CA HIS A 8 -1.98 48.38 9.15
C HIS A 8 -2.53 47.56 10.33
N GLN A 9 -1.90 46.42 10.58
CA GLN A 9 -1.37 46.10 11.91
C GLN A 9 -0.22 45.08 11.83
N ARG A 10 0.99 45.54 12.16
CA ARG A 10 2.16 44.71 12.48
C ARG A 10 2.11 44.42 13.97
N VAL A 11 2.18 43.15 14.36
CA VAL A 11 2.33 42.73 15.76
C VAL A 11 3.79 42.36 15.97
N THR A 12 4.53 43.22 16.68
CA THR A 12 5.86 42.92 17.23
C THR A 12 5.68 42.61 18.71
N LEU A 13 5.92 41.35 19.11
CA LEU A 13 6.04 40.98 20.52
C LEU A 13 7.51 40.88 20.90
N ARG A 14 7.88 41.75 21.84
CA ARG A 14 9.19 41.95 22.45
C ARG A 14 9.24 41.10 23.72
N TRP A 15 10.09 40.09 23.78
CA TRP A 15 10.34 39.34 25.01
C TRP A 15 11.63 39.84 25.66
N LEU A 16 11.48 40.30 26.90
CA LEU A 16 12.55 40.71 27.81
C LEU A 16 13.11 39.49 28.56
N MET A 17 14.41 39.53 28.77
CA MET A 17 15.22 38.59 29.54
C MET A 17 14.92 38.60 31.04
N LEU A 18 15.27 37.49 31.70
CA LEU A 18 16.07 37.35 32.94
C LEU A 18 15.45 36.34 33.93
N GLY A 19 16.29 35.42 34.44
CA GLY A 19 16.00 34.70 35.68
C GLY A 19 16.69 33.35 35.80
N VAL A 20 17.80 33.33 36.52
CA VAL A 20 18.66 32.18 36.86
C VAL A 20 18.36 31.76 38.31
N LEU A 21 18.19 30.45 38.59
CA LEU A 21 18.72 29.65 39.73
C LEU A 21 17.77 28.54 40.26
N CYS A 22 18.35 27.34 40.28
CA CYS A 22 18.41 26.38 41.39
C CYS A 22 17.11 25.69 41.87
N GLY A 23 17.08 24.37 41.74
CA GLY A 23 16.15 23.51 42.46
C GLY A 23 16.02 22.14 41.81
N LEU A 24 16.76 21.16 42.33
CA LEU A 24 16.66 19.74 42.00
C LEU A 24 15.21 19.28 41.90
N THR A 25 14.75 19.03 40.67
CA THR A 25 13.60 18.16 40.41
C THR A 25 14.13 16.97 39.62
N LEU A 26 13.94 15.78 40.19
CA LEU A 26 14.14 14.50 39.53
C LEU A 26 13.43 14.55 38.18
N THR A 27 14.19 14.77 37.12
CA THR A 27 13.62 14.78 35.77
C THR A 27 13.23 13.35 35.46
N TRP A 28 11.97 13.16 35.12
CA TRP A 28 11.39 11.96 34.50
C TRP A 28 11.99 11.73 33.09
N HIS A 29 13.31 11.66 32.99
CA HIS A 29 14.06 11.25 31.81
C HIS A 29 14.49 9.81 32.01
N ASP A 30 13.53 8.89 32.03
CA ASP A 30 13.75 7.56 31.45
C ASP A 30 12.42 6.82 31.36
N LEU A 31 12.33 5.90 30.39
CA LEU A 31 11.21 4.97 30.13
C LEU A 31 10.07 5.49 29.24
N ARG A 32 10.36 5.60 27.94
CA ARG A 32 9.75 4.75 26.88
C ARG A 32 10.11 5.31 25.50
N ALA A 33 11.31 4.99 25.04
CA ALA A 33 11.47 4.65 23.63
C ALA A 33 10.97 3.21 23.48
N ASP A 34 9.66 3.01 23.55
CA ASP A 34 9.09 1.72 23.17
C ASP A 34 9.25 1.60 21.66
N SER A 35 10.24 0.79 21.31
CA SER A 35 10.42 0.15 20.03
C SER A 35 9.10 -0.35 19.48
N HIS A 36 8.43 0.46 18.67
CA HIS A 36 7.59 -0.08 17.63
C HIS A 36 8.55 -0.68 16.61
N ALA A 37 8.89 -1.96 16.81
CA ALA A 37 9.37 -2.81 15.75
C ALA A 37 8.45 -2.57 14.55
N SER A 38 9.01 -2.02 13.48
CA SER A 38 8.33 -1.75 12.23
C SER A 38 7.56 -3.01 11.82
N VAL A 39 6.27 -2.86 11.57
CA VAL A 39 5.35 -3.90 11.07
C VAL A 39 5.70 -4.26 9.60
N ASP A 40 6.96 -4.11 9.18
CA ASP A 40 7.24 -3.66 7.81
C ASP A 40 8.47 -4.27 7.11
N GLU A 41 8.80 -5.52 7.39
CA GLU A 41 9.68 -6.30 6.49
C GLU A 41 9.13 -7.71 6.25
N ALA A 42 7.88 -7.82 5.79
CA ALA A 42 7.54 -9.01 5.02
C ALA A 42 8.35 -8.95 3.71
N GLU A 43 9.22 -9.94 3.49
CA GLU A 43 10.03 -10.07 2.28
C GLU A 43 9.11 -10.01 1.05
N SER A 44 9.44 -9.13 0.11
CA SER A 44 8.62 -8.92 -1.09
C SER A 44 9.07 -9.86 -2.21
N ILE A 45 8.09 -10.41 -2.93
CA ILE A 45 8.34 -11.17 -4.16
C ILE A 45 8.75 -10.18 -5.25
N LEU A 46 9.99 -10.30 -5.73
CA LEU A 46 10.47 -9.52 -6.86
C LEU A 46 9.93 -10.11 -8.16
N VAL A 47 9.19 -9.29 -8.89
CA VAL A 47 8.64 -9.65 -10.20
C VAL A 47 9.56 -9.11 -11.30
N ALA A 48 9.69 -9.85 -12.41
CA ALA A 48 10.44 -9.39 -13.57
C ALA A 48 9.86 -8.09 -14.14
N LEU A 49 10.68 -7.30 -14.85
CA LEU A 49 10.24 -6.07 -15.51
C LEU A 49 9.05 -6.34 -16.43
N HIS A 50 7.95 -5.63 -16.19
CA HIS A 50 6.77 -5.64 -17.04
C HIS A 50 6.76 -4.40 -17.92
N THR A 51 6.50 -4.58 -19.21
CA THR A 51 6.31 -3.44 -20.13
C THR A 51 4.83 -3.24 -20.40
N VAL A 52 4.31 -2.04 -20.14
CA VAL A 52 2.89 -1.71 -20.28
C VAL A 52 2.67 -0.54 -21.25
N GLN A 53 1.53 -0.55 -21.92
CA GLN A 53 1.13 0.47 -22.89
C GLN A 53 0.94 1.81 -22.21
N ALA A 54 1.52 2.86 -22.79
CA ALA A 54 1.30 4.25 -22.38
C ALA A 54 -0.06 4.80 -22.84
N ALA A 55 -0.57 5.81 -22.14
CA ALA A 55 -1.82 6.51 -22.43
C ALA A 55 -3.05 5.58 -22.59
N ALA A 56 -3.09 4.50 -21.81
CA ALA A 56 -4.14 3.50 -21.88
C ALA A 56 -4.59 3.02 -20.48
N PRO A 57 -5.86 2.59 -20.35
CA PRO A 57 -6.30 1.84 -19.17
C PRO A 57 -5.59 0.51 -19.11
N GLY A 58 -5.23 0.10 -17.90
CA GLY A 58 -4.65 -1.20 -17.61
C GLY A 58 -5.30 -1.86 -16.40
N ARG A 59 -4.83 -3.07 -16.09
CA ARG A 59 -5.27 -3.85 -14.93
C ARG A 59 -4.12 -4.63 -14.32
N ILE A 60 -4.11 -4.70 -13.00
CA ILE A 60 -3.35 -5.69 -12.24
C ILE A 60 -4.24 -6.92 -12.15
N ARG A 61 -3.76 -8.05 -12.65
CA ARG A 61 -4.42 -9.36 -12.54
C ARG A 61 -3.69 -10.16 -11.47
N ILE A 62 -4.37 -10.49 -10.39
CA ILE A 62 -3.83 -11.30 -9.30
C ILE A 62 -4.44 -12.69 -9.36
N ASP A 63 -3.61 -13.66 -9.72
CA ASP A 63 -3.94 -15.08 -9.76
C ASP A 63 -3.48 -15.74 -8.45
N LEU A 64 -4.44 -16.16 -7.63
CA LEU A 64 -4.20 -16.95 -6.41
C LEU A 64 -4.50 -18.41 -6.69
N SER A 65 -3.60 -19.30 -6.25
CA SER A 65 -3.82 -20.74 -6.25
C SER A 65 -3.63 -21.29 -4.85
N PHE A 66 -4.41 -22.32 -4.52
CA PHE A 66 -4.44 -22.94 -3.20
C PHE A 66 -4.03 -24.41 -3.30
N PRO A 67 -3.48 -25.00 -2.22
CA PRO A 67 -3.25 -26.43 -2.17
C PRO A 67 -4.56 -27.22 -2.37
N PRO A 68 -4.49 -28.48 -2.81
CA PRO A 68 -5.68 -29.34 -2.90
C PRO A 68 -6.46 -29.39 -1.58
N GLY A 69 -7.78 -29.25 -1.64
CA GLY A 69 -8.64 -29.24 -0.46
C GLY A 69 -8.68 -27.91 0.30
N TYR A 70 -8.14 -26.82 -0.28
CA TYR A 70 -8.21 -25.47 0.29
C TYR A 70 -8.89 -24.48 -0.66
N HIS A 71 -9.59 -23.51 -0.09
CA HIS A 71 -10.30 -22.48 -0.82
C HIS A 71 -10.21 -21.12 -0.12
N LEU A 72 -10.38 -20.04 -0.90
CA LEU A 72 -10.58 -18.71 -0.34
C LEU A 72 -11.89 -18.70 0.46
N THR A 73 -11.85 -18.29 1.72
CA THR A 73 -13.07 -18.31 2.54
C THR A 73 -14.06 -17.23 2.10
N ALA A 74 -15.31 -17.62 1.89
CA ALA A 74 -16.39 -16.68 1.58
C ALA A 74 -16.68 -15.69 2.72
N ARG A 75 -16.19 -15.97 3.93
CA ARG A 75 -16.47 -15.19 5.14
C ARG A 75 -15.36 -14.23 5.54
N ALA A 76 -14.15 -14.38 5.01
CA ALA A 76 -13.06 -13.47 5.32
C ALA A 76 -12.80 -12.50 4.16
N PRO A 77 -12.61 -11.22 4.47
CA PRO A 77 -12.22 -10.26 3.46
C PRO A 77 -10.81 -10.52 2.92
N LEU A 78 -10.62 -10.17 1.66
CA LEU A 78 -9.32 -9.95 1.04
C LEU A 78 -9.04 -8.46 1.08
N HIS A 79 -7.94 -8.07 1.71
CA HIS A 79 -7.47 -6.69 1.76
C HIS A 79 -6.34 -6.49 0.76
N TYR A 80 -6.32 -5.34 0.10
CA TYR A 80 -5.20 -4.94 -0.75
C TYR A 80 -4.76 -3.52 -0.44
N ASP A 81 -3.46 -3.29 -0.64
CA ASP A 81 -2.83 -1.97 -0.65
C ASP A 81 -1.89 -1.90 -1.86
N ILE A 82 -2.05 -0.87 -2.67
CA ILE A 82 -1.27 -0.60 -3.87
C ILE A 82 -0.66 0.79 -3.76
N THR A 83 0.66 0.82 -3.78
CA THR A 83 1.44 2.04 -3.89
C THR A 83 2.37 1.97 -5.10
N SER A 84 2.88 3.12 -5.53
CA SER A 84 3.85 3.16 -6.61
C SER A 84 4.87 4.26 -6.37
N SER A 85 6.11 4.00 -6.79
CA SER A 85 7.20 4.97 -6.81
C SER A 85 7.61 5.25 -8.25
N GLY A 86 7.70 6.52 -8.63
CA GLY A 86 7.91 6.97 -10.01
C GLY A 86 6.74 7.80 -10.53
N THR A 87 6.70 8.02 -11.84
CA THR A 87 5.65 8.79 -12.52
C THR A 87 5.07 7.98 -13.67
N GLY A 88 3.84 8.30 -14.10
CA GLY A 88 3.25 7.68 -15.28
C GLY A 88 2.21 6.59 -14.99
N LEU A 89 2.08 6.13 -13.74
CA LEU A 89 1.00 5.26 -13.28
C LEU A 89 0.03 6.05 -12.40
N HIS A 90 -1.27 5.92 -12.66
CA HIS A 90 -2.34 6.55 -11.89
C HIS A 90 -3.31 5.50 -11.37
N LEU A 91 -3.48 5.48 -10.05
CA LEU A 91 -4.48 4.69 -9.34
C LEU A 91 -5.46 5.67 -8.68
N ALA A 92 -6.76 5.48 -8.90
CA ALA A 92 -7.77 6.25 -8.18
C ALA A 92 -7.65 5.99 -6.67
N ALA A 93 -8.07 6.93 -5.84
CA ALA A 93 -7.96 6.78 -4.38
C ALA A 93 -8.67 5.51 -3.88
N SER A 94 -9.81 5.16 -4.47
CA SER A 94 -10.56 3.93 -4.18
C SER A 94 -9.89 2.64 -4.67
N GLU A 95 -8.89 2.74 -5.55
CA GLU A 95 -8.17 1.60 -6.13
C GLU A 95 -6.82 1.35 -5.42
N ARG A 96 -6.40 2.25 -4.53
CA ARG A 96 -5.14 2.08 -3.79
C ARG A 96 -5.31 1.13 -2.62
N THR A 97 -6.38 1.27 -1.87
CA THR A 97 -6.63 0.43 -0.69
C THR A 97 -8.06 -0.02 -0.70
N GLY A 98 -8.31 -1.29 -0.41
CA GLY A 98 -9.67 -1.77 -0.36
C GLY A 98 -9.81 -3.15 0.24
N GLU A 99 -11.08 -3.53 0.33
CA GLU A 99 -11.53 -4.81 0.85
C GLU A 99 -12.46 -5.44 -0.18
N LEU A 100 -12.26 -6.73 -0.46
CA LEU A 100 -13.14 -7.53 -1.29
C LEU A 100 -13.68 -8.70 -0.46
N THR A 101 -15.00 -8.74 -0.27
CA THR A 101 -15.66 -9.88 0.37
C THR A 101 -15.95 -10.95 -0.68
N ALA A 102 -15.43 -12.16 -0.48
CA ALA A 102 -15.61 -13.29 -1.39
C ALA A 102 -15.35 -12.97 -2.88
N PRO A 103 -14.19 -12.37 -3.23
CA PRO A 103 -13.91 -12.01 -4.63
C PRO A 103 -13.84 -13.26 -5.51
N SER A 104 -14.36 -13.14 -6.72
CA SER A 104 -14.02 -14.08 -7.80
C SER A 104 -12.54 -13.97 -8.14
N LEU A 105 -11.91 -15.10 -8.45
CA LEU A 105 -10.53 -15.14 -8.93
C LEU A 105 -10.49 -15.24 -10.47
N PRO A 106 -9.56 -14.54 -11.14
CA PRO A 106 -8.53 -13.65 -10.58
C PRO A 106 -9.12 -12.33 -10.05
N VAL A 107 -8.42 -11.70 -9.10
CA VAL A 107 -8.73 -10.32 -8.71
C VAL A 107 -8.22 -9.37 -9.78
N LEU A 108 -9.05 -8.42 -10.20
CA LEU A 108 -8.72 -7.42 -11.22
C LEU A 108 -8.78 -6.02 -10.61
N LEU A 109 -7.65 -5.32 -10.59
CA LEU A 109 -7.54 -3.96 -10.05
C LEU A 109 -7.15 -3.00 -11.18
N PRO A 110 -8.00 -2.05 -11.58
CA PRO A 110 -7.73 -1.14 -12.68
C PRO A 110 -6.64 -0.11 -12.34
N PHE A 111 -5.97 0.40 -13.38
CA PHE A 111 -5.10 1.58 -13.31
C PHE A 111 -5.13 2.34 -14.63
N GLN A 112 -4.60 3.56 -14.64
CA GLN A 112 -4.37 4.35 -15.86
C GLN A 112 -2.88 4.65 -16.04
N THR A 113 -2.45 4.77 -17.28
CA THR A 113 -1.07 5.18 -17.62
C THR A 113 -1.05 6.56 -18.27
N SER A 114 0.04 7.29 -18.05
CA SER A 114 0.30 8.56 -18.74
C SER A 114 0.83 8.31 -20.14
N SER A 115 0.77 9.33 -20.99
CA SER A 115 1.48 9.34 -22.27
C SER A 115 3.00 9.43 -22.07
N GLY A 116 3.75 8.92 -23.04
CA GLY A 116 5.21 8.94 -23.01
C GLY A 116 5.83 7.70 -22.38
N THR A 117 7.12 7.79 -22.05
CA THR A 117 7.90 6.68 -21.50
C THR A 117 8.23 6.93 -20.04
N HIS A 118 7.94 5.96 -19.18
CA HIS A 118 8.16 6.07 -17.74
C HIS A 118 8.69 4.77 -17.13
N HIS A 119 9.35 4.92 -15.99
CA HIS A 119 9.72 3.82 -15.12
C HIS A 119 9.03 4.00 -13.77
N VAL A 120 8.34 2.95 -13.34
CA VAL A 120 7.57 2.93 -12.09
C VAL A 120 7.89 1.63 -11.36
N THR A 121 8.05 1.68 -10.04
CA THR A 121 7.99 0.48 -9.22
C THR A 121 6.62 0.42 -8.55
N LEU A 122 5.83 -0.58 -8.90
CA LEU A 122 4.54 -0.87 -8.30
C LEU A 122 4.75 -1.80 -7.10
N HIS A 123 4.18 -1.44 -5.96
CA HIS A 123 4.15 -2.26 -4.76
C HIS A 123 2.71 -2.69 -4.51
N VAL A 124 2.49 -4.00 -4.42
CA VAL A 124 1.16 -4.58 -4.15
C VAL A 124 1.27 -5.42 -2.89
N ALA A 125 0.54 -5.05 -1.85
CA ALA A 125 0.34 -5.86 -0.67
C ALA A 125 -1.07 -6.45 -0.72
N LEU A 126 -1.19 -7.73 -0.38
CA LEU A 126 -2.44 -8.45 -0.33
C LEU A 126 -2.47 -9.30 0.94
N THR A 127 -3.58 -9.23 1.65
CA THR A 127 -3.85 -10.08 2.80
C THR A 127 -5.17 -10.80 2.55
N PHE A 128 -5.14 -12.12 2.55
CA PHE A 128 -6.34 -12.94 2.34
C PHE A 128 -6.35 -14.11 3.31
N ALA A 129 -7.51 -14.69 3.58
CA ALA A 129 -7.60 -15.93 4.34
C ALA A 129 -8.11 -17.07 3.47
N TYR A 130 -7.57 -18.27 3.69
CA TYR A 130 -7.99 -19.49 3.03
C TYR A 130 -8.15 -20.61 4.06
N CYS A 131 -9.12 -21.49 3.83
CA CYS A 131 -9.50 -22.55 4.76
C CYS A 131 -9.55 -23.89 4.04
N ARG A 132 -9.48 -24.97 4.81
CA ARG A 132 -9.72 -26.32 4.30
C ARG A 132 -11.21 -26.48 3.94
N GLU A 133 -11.51 -27.21 2.87
CA GLU A 133 -12.86 -27.41 2.32
C GLU A 133 -13.85 -28.08 3.29
N ASP A 134 -13.36 -28.82 4.29
CA ASP A 134 -14.25 -29.47 5.27
C ASP A 134 -14.82 -28.50 6.32
N ASP A 135 -14.49 -27.20 6.23
CA ASP A 135 -14.85 -26.11 7.15
C ASP A 135 -14.55 -26.43 8.63
N ARG A 136 -13.78 -27.50 8.86
CA ARG A 136 -13.40 -28.05 10.16
C ARG A 136 -11.90 -27.86 10.28
N GLY A 137 -11.47 -26.65 10.61
CA GLY A 137 -10.04 -26.41 10.74
C GLY A 137 -9.69 -24.94 10.96
N VAL A 138 -8.39 -24.71 11.02
CA VAL A 138 -7.79 -23.38 11.14
C VAL A 138 -7.75 -22.74 9.76
N CYS A 139 -8.35 -21.56 9.62
CA CYS A 139 -8.15 -20.72 8.47
C CYS A 139 -6.79 -20.01 8.60
N VAL A 140 -6.05 -19.93 7.50
CA VAL A 140 -4.74 -19.29 7.48
C VAL A 140 -4.87 -17.90 6.89
N LEU A 141 -4.40 -16.91 7.65
CA LEU A 141 -4.23 -15.54 7.18
C LEU A 141 -2.89 -15.45 6.45
N GLN A 142 -2.94 -15.01 5.19
CA GLN A 142 -1.80 -14.98 4.28
C GLN A 142 -1.54 -13.55 3.81
N PRO A 143 -0.49 -12.89 4.33
CA PRO A 143 0.07 -11.72 3.69
C PRO A 143 0.95 -12.15 2.51
N VAL A 144 0.93 -11.37 1.44
CA VAL A 144 1.88 -11.45 0.32
C VAL A 144 2.15 -10.04 -0.19
N ARG A 145 3.41 -9.77 -0.54
CA ARG A 145 3.84 -8.48 -1.11
C ARG A 145 4.58 -8.74 -2.41
N TRP A 146 4.31 -7.93 -3.43
CA TRP A 146 5.06 -7.91 -4.69
C TRP A 146 5.70 -6.55 -4.90
N GLN A 147 6.90 -6.58 -5.47
CA GLN A 147 7.55 -5.41 -6.07
C GLN A 147 7.70 -5.65 -7.57
N VAL A 148 7.09 -4.78 -8.37
CA VAL A 148 6.97 -4.96 -9.81
C VAL A 148 7.56 -3.74 -10.51
N PRO A 149 8.76 -3.87 -11.11
CA PRO A 149 9.27 -2.83 -11.98
C PRO A 149 8.43 -2.80 -13.26
N LEU A 150 7.94 -1.61 -13.62
CA LEU A 150 7.16 -1.31 -14.80
C LEU A 150 7.93 -0.37 -15.72
N HIS A 151 7.94 -0.70 -17.01
CA HIS A 151 8.34 0.19 -18.10
C HIS A 151 7.09 0.56 -18.90
N ILE A 152 6.62 1.79 -18.74
CA ILE A 152 5.47 2.33 -19.46
C ILE A 152 5.99 2.92 -20.77
N THR A 153 5.46 2.52 -21.92
CA THR A 153 5.93 2.98 -23.24
C THR A 153 4.82 2.92 -24.29
N PRO A 154 4.77 3.86 -25.26
CA PRO A 154 3.82 3.82 -26.37
C PRO A 154 3.98 2.59 -27.29
N ASP A 155 5.15 1.94 -27.30
CA ASP A 155 5.43 0.80 -28.17
C ASP A 155 4.81 -0.51 -27.66
N SER A 156 4.45 -0.56 -26.37
CA SER A 156 3.80 -1.74 -25.80
C SER A 156 2.32 -1.79 -26.15
N LYS A 157 1.82 -3.01 -26.36
CA LYS A 157 0.38 -3.30 -26.52
C LYS A 157 -0.21 -4.02 -25.30
N THR A 158 0.60 -4.22 -24.27
CA THR A 158 0.20 -4.93 -23.05
C THR A 158 -0.41 -3.95 -22.07
N SER A 159 -1.61 -4.23 -21.59
CA SER A 159 -2.29 -3.43 -20.56
C SER A 159 -2.55 -4.23 -19.27
N GLU A 160 -1.97 -5.42 -19.14
CA GLU A 160 -2.10 -6.29 -17.97
C GLU A 160 -0.75 -6.47 -17.28
N VAL A 161 -0.73 -6.29 -15.95
CA VAL A 161 0.37 -6.70 -15.07
C VAL A 161 -0.10 -7.95 -14.33
N ARG A 162 0.61 -9.07 -14.48
CA ARG A 162 0.20 -10.34 -13.87
C ARG A 162 1.00 -10.64 -12.62
N LEU A 163 0.31 -10.87 -11.52
CA LEU A 163 0.87 -11.28 -10.24
C LEU A 163 0.32 -12.65 -9.89
N THR A 164 1.18 -13.58 -9.51
CA THR A 164 0.80 -14.95 -9.18
C THR A 164 1.28 -15.29 -7.79
N TYR A 165 0.44 -15.98 -7.02
CA TYR A 165 0.84 -16.56 -5.75
C TYR A 165 0.22 -17.94 -5.54
N ALA A 166 1.05 -18.87 -5.08
CA ALA A 166 0.62 -20.21 -4.67
C ALA A 166 0.71 -20.29 -3.14
N ALA A 167 -0.45 -20.33 -2.49
CA ALA A 167 -0.52 -20.55 -1.05
C ALA A 167 0.06 -21.92 -0.70
N GLN A 168 0.73 -21.98 0.44
CA GLN A 168 1.40 -23.20 0.89
C GLN A 168 0.48 -24.02 1.78
N VAL A 169 0.75 -25.33 1.93
CA VAL A 169 0.04 -26.13 2.93
C VAL A 169 0.44 -25.63 4.33
N PRO A 170 -0.51 -25.28 5.19
CA PRO A 170 -0.20 -24.86 6.55
C PRO A 170 0.48 -26.00 7.32
N VAL A 171 1.67 -25.74 7.86
CA VAL A 171 2.32 -26.66 8.79
C VAL A 171 1.79 -26.32 10.18
N LEU A 172 0.94 -27.19 10.73
CA LEU A 172 0.49 -27.08 12.12
C LEU A 172 1.68 -27.43 13.02
N GLN A 173 2.20 -26.42 13.73
CA GLN A 173 3.23 -26.61 14.76
C GLN A 173 2.59 -26.95 16.10
#